data_AF-G1VEL6-F1
#
_entry.id   AF-G1VEL6-F1
#
_cell.length_a   1.000
_cell.length_b   1.000
_cell.length_c   1.000
_cell.angle_alpha   90.00
_cell.angle_beta   90.00
_cell.angle_gamma   90.00
#
_symmetry.space_group_name_H-M   'P 1'
#
loop_
_entity.id
_entity.type
_entity.pdbx_description
1 polymer ?
#
loop_
_entity_poly.entity_id
_entity_poly.type
_entity_poly.pdbx_seq_one_letter_code
_entity_poly.pdbx_strand_id
1 'polypeptide(L)'
;MKQEIINKLNVFFQDNPTMLGKAATNEQIISAEKELNIIMDKDYKEFIQNYGGAYAGLAIHAFVNGTSIGNETIIDLTNNARKLFNEANLFSRD
;
A
#
# COMPACT_ATOMS: atom_id res chain seq x y z
N MET A 1 -10.63 5.69 8.35
CA MET A 1 -10.49 4.41 9.07
C MET A 1 -11.22 4.48 10.41
N LYS A 2 -11.59 3.33 11.00
CA LYS A 2 -12.19 3.32 12.35
C LYS A 2 -11.11 3.59 13.41
N GLN A 3 -11.39 4.51 14.35
CA GLN A 3 -10.43 4.90 15.40
C GLN A 3 -9.95 3.72 16.26
N GLU A 4 -10.82 2.75 16.53
CA GLU A 4 -10.46 1.54 17.27
C GLU A 4 -9.33 0.75 16.58
N ILE A 5 -9.37 0.68 15.24
CA ILE A 5 -8.36 -0.03 14.45
C ILE A 5 -7.03 0.74 14.50
N ILE A 6 -7.07 2.06 14.33
CA ILE A 6 -5.88 2.93 14.43
C ILE A 6 -5.19 2.73 15.78
N ASN A 7 -5.95 2.73 16.88
CA ASN A 7 -5.39 2.56 18.22
C ASN A 7 -4.72 1.18 18.39
N LYS A 8 -5.36 0.11 17.90
CA LYS A 8 -4.80 -1.25 17.94
C LYS A 8 -3.51 -1.36 17.10
N LEU A 9 -3.49 -0.76 15.92
CA LEU A 9 -2.31 -0.73 15.06
C LEU A 9 -1.16 0.05 15.70
N ASN A 10 -1.44 1.20 16.33
CA ASN A 10 -0.43 2.00 17.01
C ASN A 10 0.27 1.20 18.12
N VAL A 11 -0.49 0.47 18.94
CA VAL A 11 0.09 -0.42 19.98
C VAL A 11 0.92 -1.51 19.33
N PHE A 12 0.39 -2.18 18.30
CA PHE A 12 1.10 -3.26 17.62
C PHE A 12 2.44 -2.81 17.01
N PHE A 13 2.48 -1.65 16.36
CA PHE A 13 3.70 -1.15 15.71
C PHE A 13 4.75 -0.61 16.69
N GLN A 14 4.35 -0.21 17.91
CA GLN A 14 5.31 0.13 18.96
C GLN A 14 6.18 -1.08 19.34
N ASP A 15 5.56 -2.26 19.42
CA ASP A 15 6.26 -3.51 19.75
C ASP A 15 6.97 -4.13 18.53
N ASN A 16 6.58 -3.74 17.30
CA ASN A 16 7.05 -4.34 16.06
C ASN A 16 7.48 -3.28 15.02
N PRO A 17 8.52 -2.46 15.29
CA PRO A 17 8.86 -1.31 14.46
C PRO A 17 9.31 -1.67 13.03
N THR A 18 9.84 -2.87 12.81
CA THR A 18 10.24 -3.33 11.46
C THR A 18 9.06 -3.60 10.53
N MET A 19 7.87 -3.79 11.10
CA MET A 19 6.63 -4.00 10.35
C MET A 19 6.03 -2.69 9.84
N LEU A 20 6.59 -1.55 10.23
CA LEU A 20 6.10 -0.22 9.92
C LEU A 20 7.01 0.47 8.92
N GLY A 21 6.41 1.08 7.89
CA GLY A 21 7.13 1.86 6.89
C GLY A 21 7.24 3.32 7.25
N LYS A 22 7.29 4.18 6.23
CA LYS A 22 7.27 5.64 6.40
C LYS A 22 5.99 6.22 5.84
N ALA A 23 5.33 7.05 6.65
CA ALA A 23 4.17 7.85 6.29
C ALA A 23 4.30 8.46 4.88
N ALA A 24 3.27 8.21 4.06
CA ALA A 24 3.14 8.75 2.72
C ALA A 24 2.81 10.24 2.74
N THR A 25 3.36 11.00 1.80
CA THR A 25 2.97 12.40 1.60
C THR A 25 1.81 12.52 0.60
N ASN A 26 1.12 13.66 0.64
CA ASN A 26 0.06 13.95 -0.32
C ASN A 26 0.58 13.98 -1.76
N GLU A 27 1.80 14.48 -1.96
CA GLU A 27 2.44 14.55 -3.29
C GLU A 27 2.68 13.15 -3.85
N GLN A 28 3.13 12.20 -3.01
CA GLN A 28 3.32 10.81 -3.42
C GLN A 28 1.99 10.17 -3.83
N ILE A 29 0.93 10.41 -3.06
CA ILE A 29 -0.42 9.90 -3.35
C ILE A 29 -0.96 10.46 -4.67
N ILE A 30 -0.90 11.78 -4.85
CA ILE A 30 -1.38 12.45 -6.07
C ILE A 30 -0.60 11.96 -7.29
N SER A 31 0.73 11.84 -7.18
CA SER A 31 1.57 11.33 -8.26
C SER A 31 1.19 9.89 -8.63
N ALA A 32 0.98 9.03 -7.65
CA ALA A 32 0.64 7.62 -7.87
C ALA A 32 -0.78 7.43 -8.42
N GLU A 33 -1.77 8.18 -7.94
CA GLU A 33 -3.14 8.20 -8.50
C GLU A 33 -3.10 8.59 -9.98
N LYS A 34 -2.30 9.61 -10.34
CA LYS A 34 -2.11 10.05 -11.73
C LYS A 34 -1.41 8.98 -12.58
N GLU A 35 -0.31 8.42 -12.10
CA GLU A 35 0.47 7.42 -12.84
C GLU A 35 -0.34 6.12 -13.07
N LEU A 36 -1.01 5.66 -12.02
CA LEU A 36 -1.82 4.45 -12.09
C LEU A 36 -3.19 4.67 -12.73
N ASN A 37 -3.59 5.92 -12.96
CA ASN A 37 -4.92 6.32 -13.44
C ASN A 37 -6.05 5.69 -12.58
N ILE A 38 -5.95 5.87 -11.26
CA ILE A 38 -6.93 5.41 -10.27
C ILE A 38 -7.23 6.50 -9.25
N ILE A 39 -8.31 6.33 -8.50
CA ILE A 39 -8.56 7.06 -7.27
C ILE A 39 -8.36 6.07 -6.11
N MET A 40 -7.44 6.36 -5.21
CA MET A 40 -7.19 5.52 -4.05
C MET A 40 -8.33 5.65 -3.05
N ASP A 41 -8.69 4.53 -2.43
CA ASP A 41 -9.69 4.50 -1.37
C ASP A 41 -9.29 5.41 -0.19
N LYS A 42 -10.29 6.02 0.46
CA LYS A 42 -10.06 6.95 1.56
C LYS A 42 -9.37 6.29 2.74
N ASP A 43 -9.78 5.08 3.12
CA ASP A 43 -9.21 4.37 4.26
C ASP A 43 -7.79 3.90 3.92
N TYR A 44 -7.53 3.50 2.67
CA TYR A 44 -6.16 3.20 2.23
C TYR A 44 -5.25 4.43 2.29
N LYS A 45 -5.71 5.60 1.82
CA LYS A 45 -4.95 6.86 1.93
C LYS A 45 -4.63 7.22 3.37
N GLU A 46 -5.63 7.17 4.24
CA GLU A 46 -5.47 7.42 5.67
C GLU A 46 -4.50 6.42 6.30
N PHE A 47 -4.54 5.15 5.90
CA PHE A 47 -3.60 4.13 6.37
C PHE A 47 -2.15 4.48 6.00
N ILE A 48 -1.87 4.68 4.71
CA ILE A 48 -0.48 4.90 4.26
C ILE A 48 0.08 6.24 4.71
N GLN A 49 -0.76 7.25 4.96
CA GLN A 49 -0.34 8.52 5.54
C GLN A 49 0.08 8.38 7.01
N ASN A 50 -0.48 7.41 7.75
CA ASN A 50 -0.06 7.15 9.12
C ASN A 50 1.12 6.17 9.19
N TYR A 51 1.16 5.17 8.32
CA TYR A 51 2.00 3.99 8.51
C TYR A 51 2.98 3.68 7.37
N GLY A 52 2.80 4.29 6.19
CA GLY A 52 3.48 3.84 4.99
C GLY A 52 3.06 2.43 4.59
N GLY A 53 3.99 1.67 4.02
CA GLY A 53 3.76 0.25 3.75
C GLY A 53 4.03 -0.55 5.01
N ALA A 54 3.09 -1.38 5.44
CA ALA A 54 3.16 -2.03 6.73
C ALA A 54 2.59 -3.45 6.73
N TYR A 55 2.95 -4.23 7.74
CA TYR A 55 2.45 -5.58 7.95
C TYR A 55 1.73 -5.72 9.28
N ALA A 56 0.49 -6.21 9.24
CA ALA A 56 -0.26 -6.59 10.44
C ALA A 56 -1.16 -7.80 10.11
N GLY A 57 -0.54 -8.95 9.86
CA GLY A 57 -1.21 -10.17 9.38
C GLY A 57 -1.49 -10.20 7.88
N LEU A 58 -1.51 -9.03 7.23
CA LEU A 58 -1.51 -8.83 5.79
C LEU A 58 -0.49 -7.75 5.43
N ALA A 59 0.23 -7.94 4.32
CA ALA A 59 1.12 -6.93 3.77
C ALA A 59 0.30 -5.86 3.03
N ILE A 60 0.44 -4.62 3.46
CA ILE A 60 -0.11 -3.45 2.79
C ILE A 60 1.08 -2.64 2.27
N HIS A 61 1.33 -2.68 0.97
CA HIS A 61 2.44 -1.94 0.35
C HIS A 61 2.07 -0.47 0.20
N ALA A 62 3.07 0.42 0.22
CA ALA A 62 2.93 1.85 -0.08
C ALA A 62 4.14 2.35 -0.89
N PHE A 63 4.71 3.50 -0.53
CA PHE A 63 5.92 4.06 -1.15
C PHE A 63 7.21 3.68 -0.42
N VAL A 64 7.14 3.60 0.90
CA VAL A 64 8.24 3.17 1.76
C VAL A 64 7.65 2.16 2.74
N ASN A 65 8.08 0.91 2.60
CA ASN A 65 7.54 -0.21 3.35
C ASN A 65 8.38 -0.49 4.59
N GLY A 66 7.79 -1.15 5.58
CA GLY A 66 8.51 -1.82 6.64
C GLY A 66 9.43 -2.89 6.06
N THR A 67 10.57 -3.11 6.70
CA THR A 67 11.62 -4.01 6.20
C THR A 67 11.19 -5.47 6.13
N SER A 68 10.01 -5.81 6.67
CA SER A 68 9.47 -7.17 6.73
C SER A 68 8.60 -7.61 5.53
N ILE A 69 8.24 -6.73 4.57
CA ILE A 69 7.34 -7.09 3.44
C ILE A 69 7.87 -6.83 2.02
N GLY A 70 9.13 -6.41 1.87
CA GLY A 70 9.73 -6.11 0.57
C GLY A 70 9.64 -4.63 0.18
N ASN A 71 10.40 -4.23 -0.83
CA ASN A 71 10.56 -2.83 -1.22
C ASN A 71 9.67 -2.42 -2.41
N GLU A 72 8.94 -3.37 -2.99
CA GLU A 72 8.03 -3.13 -4.09
C GLU A 72 6.94 -2.15 -3.66
N THR A 73 6.77 -1.10 -4.45
CA THR A 73 5.76 -0.09 -4.18
C THR A 73 4.40 -0.54 -4.71
N ILE A 74 3.35 0.16 -4.32
CA ILE A 74 2.03 -0.02 -4.96
C ILE A 74 2.06 0.22 -6.47
N ILE A 75 2.94 1.07 -6.95
CA ILE A 75 3.06 1.38 -8.37
C ILE A 75 3.64 0.16 -9.09
N ASP A 76 4.74 -0.37 -8.57
CA ASP A 76 5.40 -1.56 -9.11
C ASP A 76 4.44 -2.74 -9.14
N LEU A 77 3.79 -3.04 -8.01
CA LEU A 77 2.89 -4.18 -7.90
C LEU A 77 1.66 -4.03 -8.80
N THR A 78 1.06 -2.85 -8.87
CA THR A 78 -0.13 -2.61 -9.72
C THR A 78 0.22 -2.73 -11.20
N ASN A 79 1.34 -2.13 -11.63
CA ASN A 79 1.75 -2.20 -13.03
C ASN A 79 2.19 -3.61 -13.43
N ASN A 80 2.90 -4.33 -12.56
CA ASN A 80 3.25 -5.73 -12.79
C ASN A 80 2.00 -6.61 -12.88
N ALA A 81 1.01 -6.42 -12.02
CA ALA A 81 -0.26 -7.14 -12.10
C ALA A 81 -0.98 -6.87 -13.43
N ARG A 82 -1.06 -5.61 -13.87
CA ARG A 82 -1.65 -5.23 -15.18
C ARG A 82 -0.90 -5.84 -16.35
N LYS A 83 0.43 -5.83 -16.30
CA LYS A 83 1.28 -6.45 -17.32
C LYS A 83 1.01 -7.95 -17.42
N LEU A 84 1.09 -8.65 -16.28
CA LEU A 84 0.80 -10.09 -16.21
C LEU A 84 -0.60 -10.41 -16.71
N PHE A 85 -1.60 -9.63 -16.34
CA PHE A 85 -2.98 -9.79 -16.83
C PHE A 85 -3.06 -9.69 -18.36
N ASN A 86 -2.38 -8.70 -18.95
CA ASN A 86 -2.40 -8.47 -20.39
C ASN A 86 -1.55 -9.46 -21.19
N GLU A 87 -0.43 -9.93 -20.65
CA GLU A 87 0.49 -10.85 -21.33
C GLU A 87 0.08 -12.31 -21.19
N ALA A 88 -0.42 -12.70 -20.02
CA ALA A 88 -0.75 -14.10 -19.74
C ALA A 88 -2.09 -14.54 -20.35
N ASN A 89 -2.80 -13.64 -21.06
CA ASN A 89 -4.08 -13.92 -21.72
C ASN A 89 -5.06 -14.67 -20.79
N LEU A 90 -5.00 -14.34 -19.49
CA LEU A 90 -5.63 -15.13 -18.42
C LEU A 90 -7.15 -15.16 -18.51
N PHE A 91 -7.73 -14.21 -19.25
CA PHE A 91 -9.14 -14.17 -19.59
C PHE A 91 -9.27 -13.84 -21.07
N SER A 92 -10.11 -14.61 -21.77
CA SER A 92 -10.45 -14.39 -23.17
C SER A 92 -10.96 -12.96 -23.35
N ARG A 93 -10.43 -12.25 -24.36
CA ARG A 93 -11.03 -10.99 -24.80
C ARG A 93 -12.22 -11.38 -25.68
N ASP A 94 -13.42 -11.18 -25.14
CA ASP A 94 -14.69 -11.32 -25.88
C ASP A 94 -14.74 -10.40 -27.10
#